data_AF-A0A7V3JNA2-F1
#
_entry.id   AF-A0A7V3JNA2-F1
#
_cell.length_a   1.000
_cell.length_b   1.000
_cell.length_c   1.000
_cell.angle_alpha   90.00
_cell.angle_beta   90.00
_cell.angle_gamma   90.00
#
_symmetry.space_group_name_H-M   'P 1'
#
loop_
_entity.id
_entity.type
_entity.pdbx_description
1 polymer ?
#
loop_
_entity_poly.entity_id
_entity_poly.type
_entity_poly.pdbx_seq_one_letter_code
_entity_poly.pdbx_strand_id
1 'polypeptide(L)'
;MQDAIEKADVLIEALRWIRQFRNKITVIKLGGSVMEDPRALGHLLVDVVFMESVGMRPVLVHGAGAAITRAMAEAGITPRFVQGRRYTDEATLGIVERVLAYETNEALARQIEEIGGLAQPLNFRTRNVLHGRRLRLDGEDGQPVDLGYVGEVTRVDCEPLRALCEGGIVPVIPSMCLDEESGGKLNVNADTAATAIAKALQAEKLVFLSDVNGVRRNKEDPSSLIQSLTAREARELMATGAIDSGMIPKVQACLETLEAGVRKIHIIDGRLRHSLLLEVYTSKGVGTEIVRE
;
A
#
# COMPACT_ATOMS: atom_id res chain seq x y z
N MET A 1 22.20 23.60 23.97
CA MET A 1 21.02 23.62 24.86
C MET A 1 19.77 23.93 24.06
N GLN A 2 19.78 25.02 23.27
CA GLN A 2 18.67 25.39 22.38
C GLN A 2 18.24 24.24 21.44
N ASP A 3 19.17 23.62 20.71
CA ASP A 3 18.87 22.48 19.82
C ASP A 3 18.24 21.28 20.55
N ALA A 4 18.58 21.07 21.82
CA ALA A 4 18.02 19.97 22.60
C ALA A 4 16.59 20.28 23.07
N ILE A 5 16.31 21.55 23.38
CA ILE A 5 14.97 22.05 23.70
C ILE A 5 14.08 21.96 22.45
N GLU A 6 14.57 22.41 21.29
CA GLU A 6 13.82 22.33 20.03
C GLU A 6 13.48 20.89 19.65
N LYS A 7 14.41 19.95 19.82
CA LYS A 7 14.13 18.52 19.64
C LYS A 7 13.05 18.00 20.60
N ALA A 8 13.05 18.45 21.85
CA ALA A 8 12.03 18.08 22.81
C ALA A 8 10.66 18.67 22.44
N ASP A 9 10.62 19.93 22.01
CA ASP A 9 9.39 20.61 21.59
C ASP A 9 8.73 19.89 20.39
N VAL A 10 9.52 19.43 19.41
CA VAL A 10 9.03 18.63 18.28
C VAL A 10 8.39 17.31 18.76
N LEU A 11 8.99 16.64 19.75
CA LEU A 11 8.40 15.42 20.32
C LEU A 11 7.09 15.70 21.08
N ILE A 12 7.01 16.84 21.78
CA ILE A 12 5.80 17.27 22.48
C ILE A 12 4.69 17.65 21.49
N GLU A 13 5.01 18.31 20.38
CA GLU A 13 4.04 18.60 19.32
C GLU A 13 3.46 17.30 18.73
N ALA A 14 4.32 16.32 18.47
CA ALA A 14 3.92 15.01 17.97
C ALA A 14 2.99 14.24 18.93
N LEU A 15 3.03 14.53 20.24
CA LEU A 15 2.22 13.84 21.25
C LEU A 15 0.72 13.92 20.97
N ARG A 16 0.23 15.03 20.40
CA ARG A 16 -1.18 15.18 20.01
C ARG A 16 -1.58 14.10 19.01
N TRP A 17 -0.78 13.93 17.96
CA TRP A 17 -1.01 12.95 16.90
C TRP A 17 -0.84 11.52 17.39
N ILE A 18 0.18 11.26 18.23
CA ILE A 18 0.38 9.95 18.89
C ILE A 18 -0.87 9.55 19.68
N ARG A 19 -1.45 10.47 20.46
CA ARG A 19 -2.68 10.19 21.22
C ARG A 19 -3.87 9.96 20.31
N GLN A 20 -3.99 10.72 19.22
CA GLN A 20 -5.10 10.61 18.27
C GLN A 20 -5.08 9.27 17.51
N PHE A 21 -3.91 8.78 17.12
CA PHE A 21 -3.75 7.58 16.28
C PHE A 21 -3.34 6.33 17.06
N ARG A 22 -3.26 6.40 18.38
CA ARG A 22 -3.04 5.22 19.23
C ARG A 22 -4.12 4.17 18.99
N ASN A 23 -3.69 2.91 18.89
CA ASN A 23 -4.50 1.73 18.58
C ASN A 23 -5.23 1.78 17.23
N LYS A 24 -4.93 2.76 16.37
CA LYS A 24 -5.53 2.88 15.05
C LYS A 24 -4.74 2.07 14.03
N ILE A 25 -5.48 1.31 13.21
CA ILE A 25 -4.91 0.53 12.12
C ILE A 25 -4.61 1.46 10.95
N THR A 26 -3.40 1.34 10.42
CA THR A 26 -2.98 2.03 9.19
C THR A 26 -2.40 1.04 8.21
N VAL A 27 -3.09 0.86 7.10
CA VAL A 27 -2.62 -0.01 6.01
C VAL A 27 -1.71 0.81 5.13
N ILE A 28 -0.50 0.33 4.89
CA ILE A 28 0.54 1.01 4.12
C ILE A 28 0.87 0.10 2.93
N LYS A 29 0.58 0.58 1.73
CA LYS A 29 0.99 -0.07 0.51
C LYS A 29 2.37 0.42 0.11
N LEU A 30 3.34 -0.50 0.03
CA LEU A 30 4.68 -0.22 -0.47
C LEU A 30 4.69 -0.14 -2.00
N GLY A 31 5.10 1.02 -2.52
CA GLY A 31 5.26 1.26 -3.96
C GLY A 31 6.50 0.57 -4.52
N GLY A 32 6.45 0.18 -5.80
CA GLY A 32 7.58 -0.45 -6.48
C GLY A 32 8.84 0.43 -6.49
N SER A 33 8.66 1.74 -6.71
CA SER A 33 9.76 2.72 -6.71
C SER A 33 10.52 2.79 -5.37
N VAL A 34 9.82 2.66 -4.24
CA VAL A 34 10.44 2.65 -2.91
C VAL A 34 11.19 1.34 -2.69
N MET A 35 10.62 0.22 -3.13
CA MET A 35 11.24 -1.10 -3.02
C MET A 35 12.54 -1.24 -3.82
N GLU A 36 12.77 -0.39 -4.82
CA GLU A 36 13.99 -0.39 -5.64
C GLU A 36 15.08 0.56 -5.13
N ASP A 37 14.77 1.43 -4.16
CA ASP A 37 15.76 2.29 -3.49
C ASP A 37 15.96 1.82 -2.04
N PRO A 38 17.04 1.07 -1.75
CA PRO A 38 17.30 0.56 -0.41
C PRO A 38 17.39 1.64 0.67
N ARG A 39 17.81 2.87 0.32
CA ARG A 39 17.88 3.97 1.30
C ARG A 39 16.48 4.51 1.60
N ALA A 40 15.65 4.69 0.57
CA ALA A 40 14.26 5.09 0.77
C ALA A 40 13.49 4.03 1.59
N LEU A 41 13.64 2.75 1.22
CA LEU A 41 13.04 1.65 1.95
C LEU A 41 13.50 1.60 3.41
N GLY A 42 14.81 1.73 3.68
CA GLY A 42 15.34 1.74 5.04
C GLY A 42 14.74 2.86 5.90
N HIS A 43 14.68 4.09 5.40
CA HIS A 43 14.03 5.20 6.12
C HIS A 43 12.54 4.95 6.36
N LEU A 44 11.85 4.40 5.36
CA LEU A 44 10.43 4.08 5.48
C LEU A 44 10.17 3.01 6.53
N LEU A 45 10.99 1.95 6.59
CA LEU A 45 10.85 0.91 7.60
C LEU A 45 11.13 1.45 9.00
N VAL A 46 12.06 2.40 9.16
CA VAL A 46 12.24 3.15 10.42
C VAL A 46 10.96 3.90 10.80
N ASP A 47 10.27 4.54 9.84
CA ASP A 47 8.99 5.21 10.11
C ASP A 47 7.92 4.21 10.58
N VAL A 48 7.86 3.03 9.97
CA VAL A 48 6.92 1.96 10.35
C VAL A 48 7.19 1.47 11.77
N VAL A 49 8.47 1.26 12.12
CA VAL A 49 8.88 0.89 13.48
C VAL A 49 8.51 1.99 14.46
N PHE A 50 8.75 3.26 14.13
CA PHE A 50 8.33 4.37 14.98
C PHE A 50 6.81 4.37 15.22
N MET A 51 6.01 4.20 14.16
CA MET A 51 4.54 4.15 14.25
C MET A 51 4.08 3.03 15.19
N GLU A 52 4.64 1.83 15.03
CA GLU A 52 4.40 0.68 15.92
C GLU A 52 4.77 1.03 17.37
N SER A 53 5.98 1.54 17.60
CA SER A 53 6.52 1.82 18.93
C SER A 53 5.74 2.90 19.70
N VAL A 54 5.09 3.84 19.01
CA VAL A 54 4.23 4.86 19.64
C VAL A 54 2.77 4.42 19.78
N GLY A 55 2.46 3.17 19.44
CA GLY A 55 1.17 2.51 19.66
C GLY A 55 0.19 2.61 18.50
N MET A 56 0.63 3.04 17.32
CA MET A 56 -0.15 2.90 16.08
C MET A 56 -0.01 1.47 15.57
N ARG A 57 -0.96 0.99 14.76
CA ARG A 57 -0.98 -0.41 14.31
C ARG A 57 -0.76 -0.48 12.79
N PRO A 58 0.49 -0.37 12.31
CA PRO A 58 0.75 -0.43 10.88
C PRO A 58 0.56 -1.86 10.33
N VAL A 59 0.01 -1.95 9.13
CA VAL A 59 -0.11 -3.18 8.34
C VAL A 59 0.56 -2.93 6.99
N LEU A 60 1.62 -3.67 6.68
CA LEU A 60 2.34 -3.51 5.43
C LEU A 60 1.79 -4.44 4.35
N VAL A 61 1.51 -3.87 3.19
CA VAL A 61 1.12 -4.61 1.99
C VAL A 61 2.11 -4.26 0.88
N HIS A 62 2.69 -5.26 0.23
CA HIS A 62 3.74 -5.00 -0.76
C HIS A 62 3.51 -5.74 -2.07
N GLY A 63 3.98 -5.11 -3.15
CA GLY A 63 4.25 -5.77 -4.41
C GLY A 63 5.74 -6.11 -4.56
N ALA A 64 6.12 -6.57 -5.74
CA ALA A 64 7.51 -6.84 -6.09
C ALA A 64 7.74 -6.70 -7.61
N GLY A 65 7.03 -5.76 -8.26
CA GLY A 65 6.92 -5.68 -9.73
C GLY A 65 8.26 -5.75 -10.46
N ALA A 66 9.24 -4.94 -10.06
CA ALA A 66 10.55 -4.93 -10.71
C ALA A 66 11.40 -6.16 -10.37
N ALA A 67 11.35 -6.66 -9.13
CA ALA A 67 12.04 -7.89 -8.74
C ALA A 67 11.51 -9.10 -9.52
N ILE A 68 10.18 -9.21 -9.70
CA ILE A 68 9.55 -10.24 -10.52
C ILE A 68 10.01 -10.10 -11.98
N THR A 69 10.02 -8.89 -12.53
CA THR A 69 10.51 -8.63 -13.90
C THR A 69 11.95 -9.11 -14.09
N ARG A 70 12.84 -8.84 -13.13
CA ARG A 70 14.24 -9.33 -13.17
C ARG A 70 14.31 -10.86 -13.13
N ALA A 71 13.60 -11.49 -12.19
CA ALA A 71 13.58 -12.94 -12.06
C ALA A 71 12.97 -13.65 -13.29
N MET A 72 11.97 -13.04 -13.94
CA MET A 72 11.42 -13.55 -15.21
C MET A 72 12.47 -13.49 -16.32
N ALA A 73 13.19 -12.37 -16.44
CA ALA A 73 14.26 -12.22 -17.44
C ALA A 73 15.39 -13.23 -17.24
N GLU A 74 15.80 -13.48 -16.00
CA GLU A 74 16.78 -14.52 -15.64
C GLU A 74 16.31 -15.94 -16.01
N ALA A 75 15.00 -16.19 -15.95
CA ALA A 75 14.39 -17.44 -16.37
C ALA A 75 14.11 -17.52 -17.88
N GLY A 76 14.49 -16.50 -18.66
CA GLY A 76 14.23 -16.43 -20.11
C GLY A 76 12.76 -16.17 -20.46
N ILE A 77 11.94 -15.69 -19.53
CA ILE A 77 10.52 -15.40 -19.73
C ILE A 77 10.34 -13.89 -19.92
N THR A 78 9.76 -13.48 -21.04
CA THR A 78 9.46 -12.07 -21.31
C THR A 78 8.19 -11.63 -20.57
N PRO A 79 8.25 -10.59 -19.72
CA PRO A 79 7.07 -10.04 -19.07
C PRO A 79 6.03 -9.53 -20.06
N ARG A 80 4.79 -9.99 -19.93
CA ARG A 80 3.64 -9.48 -20.68
C ARG A 80 2.69 -8.75 -19.74
N PHE A 81 2.26 -7.55 -20.13
CA PHE A 81 1.26 -6.77 -19.41
C PHE A 81 -0.01 -6.62 -20.24
N VAL A 82 -1.15 -6.81 -19.60
CA VAL A 82 -2.48 -6.71 -20.19
C VAL A 82 -3.32 -5.80 -19.28
N GLN A 83 -3.80 -4.69 -19.82
CA GLN A 83 -4.55 -3.66 -19.07
C GLN A 83 -3.88 -3.28 -17.72
N GLY A 84 -2.57 -3.02 -17.76
CA GLY A 84 -1.79 -2.60 -16.59
C GLY A 84 -1.50 -3.72 -15.57
N ARG A 85 -1.88 -4.97 -15.84
CA ARG A 85 -1.64 -6.14 -14.99
C ARG A 85 -0.66 -7.09 -15.66
N ARG A 86 0.19 -7.74 -14.87
CA ARG A 86 1.10 -8.76 -15.39
C ARG A 86 0.28 -10.00 -15.76
N TYR A 87 0.26 -10.36 -17.04
CA TYR A 87 -0.26 -11.65 -17.45
C TYR A 87 0.51 -12.74 -16.72
N THR A 88 -0.21 -13.66 -16.08
CA THR A 88 0.41 -14.64 -15.20
C THR A 88 0.01 -16.04 -15.66
N ASP A 89 0.81 -16.69 -16.48
CA ASP A 89 0.68 -18.14 -16.73
C ASP A 89 1.29 -18.95 -15.57
N GLU A 90 1.31 -20.29 -15.68
CA GLU A 90 1.79 -21.16 -14.61
C GLU A 90 3.28 -20.96 -14.29
N ALA A 91 4.12 -20.81 -15.33
CA ALA A 91 5.54 -20.54 -15.16
C ALA A 91 5.78 -19.18 -14.49
N THR A 92 5.04 -18.14 -14.93
CA THR A 92 5.08 -16.81 -14.32
C THR A 92 4.57 -16.84 -12.88
N LEU A 93 3.52 -17.61 -12.59
CA LEU A 93 2.96 -17.75 -11.24
C LEU A 93 4.00 -18.32 -10.27
N GLY A 94 4.78 -19.33 -10.68
CA GLY A 94 5.85 -19.89 -9.85
C GLY A 94 6.94 -18.86 -9.51
N ILE A 95 7.31 -17.99 -10.46
CA ILE A 95 8.26 -16.90 -10.23
C ILE A 95 7.65 -15.83 -9.31
N VAL A 96 6.41 -15.42 -9.58
CA VAL A 96 5.68 -14.43 -8.76
C VAL A 96 5.60 -14.94 -7.32
N GLU A 97 5.16 -16.18 -7.11
CA GLU A 97 5.07 -16.78 -5.77
C GLU A 97 6.41 -16.74 -5.04
N ARG A 98 7.48 -17.23 -5.68
CA ARG A 98 8.81 -17.26 -5.05
C ARG A 98 9.30 -15.87 -4.65
N VAL A 99 9.28 -14.94 -5.59
CA VAL A 99 9.86 -13.60 -5.40
C VAL A 99 8.99 -12.75 -4.46
N LEU A 100 7.67 -12.77 -4.66
CA LEU A 100 6.75 -11.92 -3.92
C LEU A 100 6.41 -12.50 -2.54
N ALA A 101 5.92 -13.74 -2.49
CA ALA A 101 5.36 -14.30 -1.26
C ALA A 101 6.42 -14.82 -0.28
N TYR A 102 7.63 -15.16 -0.76
CA TYR A 102 8.69 -15.68 0.09
C TYR A 102 9.86 -14.71 0.20
N GLU A 103 10.58 -14.45 -0.89
CA GLU A 103 11.84 -13.68 -0.82
C GLU A 103 11.62 -12.24 -0.34
N THR A 104 10.75 -11.50 -1.03
CA THR A 104 10.49 -10.08 -0.69
C THR A 104 9.76 -9.96 0.65
N ASN A 105 8.77 -10.82 0.89
CA ASN A 105 7.95 -10.78 2.10
C ASN A 105 8.78 -11.02 3.37
N GLU A 106 9.62 -12.07 3.36
CA GLU A 106 10.50 -12.40 4.48
C GLU A 106 11.61 -11.36 4.65
N ALA A 107 12.16 -10.82 3.55
CA ALA A 107 13.20 -9.80 3.62
C ALA A 107 12.70 -8.49 4.26
N LEU A 108 11.46 -8.08 3.96
CA LEU A 108 10.84 -6.90 4.58
C LEU A 108 10.62 -7.09 6.08
N ALA A 109 10.07 -8.24 6.49
CA ALA A 109 9.87 -8.53 7.91
C ALA A 109 11.20 -8.56 8.67
N ARG A 110 12.23 -9.21 8.11
CA ARG A 110 13.56 -9.23 8.71
C ARG A 110 14.18 -7.84 8.88
N GLN A 111 14.06 -6.97 7.89
CA GLN A 111 14.57 -5.59 8.00
C GLN A 111 13.87 -4.80 9.12
N ILE A 112 12.56 -5.02 9.33
CA ILE A 112 11.84 -4.40 10.45
C ILE A 112 12.38 -4.91 11.78
N GLU A 113 12.62 -6.22 11.90
CA GLU A 113 13.22 -6.82 13.10
C GLU A 113 14.66 -6.33 13.36
N GLU A 114 15.47 -6.19 12.31
CA GLU A 114 16.84 -5.65 12.40
C GLU A 114 16.89 -4.20 12.89
N ILE A 115 15.87 -3.40 12.57
CA ILE A 115 15.71 -2.02 13.10
C ILE A 115 15.28 -2.03 14.58
N GLY A 116 14.68 -3.14 15.04
CA GLY A 116 14.21 -3.32 16.42
C GLY A 116 12.69 -3.31 16.58
N GLY A 117 11.93 -3.35 15.49
CA GLY A 117 10.48 -3.56 15.54
C GLY A 117 10.11 -5.04 15.59
N LEU A 118 8.81 -5.34 15.66
CA LEU A 118 8.28 -6.69 15.57
C LEU A 118 7.48 -6.84 14.29
N ALA A 119 7.76 -7.86 13.48
CA ALA A 119 7.04 -8.10 12.23
C ALA A 119 6.73 -9.58 12.02
N GLN A 120 5.61 -9.87 11.36
CA GLN A 120 5.23 -11.22 10.96
C GLN A 120 4.98 -11.27 9.45
N PRO A 121 5.80 -12.00 8.67
CA PRO A 121 5.47 -12.28 7.28
C PRO A 121 4.28 -13.25 7.20
N LEU A 122 3.24 -12.84 6.47
CA LEU A 122 2.02 -13.62 6.23
C LEU A 122 1.98 -14.08 4.77
N ASN A 123 2.23 -15.36 4.54
CA ASN A 123 2.26 -15.95 3.21
C ASN A 123 1.72 -17.40 3.23
N PHE A 124 1.86 -18.12 2.12
CA PHE A 124 1.33 -19.47 1.97
C PHE A 124 2.05 -20.54 2.82
N ARG A 125 3.26 -20.27 3.34
CA ARG A 125 4.01 -21.16 4.24
C ARG A 125 3.76 -20.86 5.71
N THR A 126 3.33 -19.64 6.03
CA THR A 126 2.99 -19.23 7.39
C THR A 126 1.47 -19.24 7.58
N ARG A 127 0.82 -18.12 7.28
CA ARG A 127 -0.63 -17.96 7.34
C ARG A 127 -1.10 -17.08 6.19
N ASN A 128 -1.83 -17.66 5.25
CA ASN A 128 -2.55 -16.90 4.24
C ASN A 128 -3.72 -16.15 4.88
N VAL A 129 -3.96 -14.91 4.44
CA VAL A 129 -5.06 -14.06 4.92
C VAL A 129 -5.89 -13.47 3.78
N LEU A 130 -5.50 -13.67 2.53
CA LEU A 130 -6.19 -13.14 1.35
C LEU A 130 -6.82 -14.28 0.57
N HIS A 131 -8.12 -14.18 0.33
CA HIS A 131 -8.89 -15.10 -0.49
C HIS A 131 -9.58 -14.32 -1.60
N GLY A 132 -9.71 -14.95 -2.75
CA GLY A 132 -10.14 -14.28 -3.96
C GLY A 132 -10.67 -15.23 -5.01
N ARG A 133 -10.87 -14.66 -6.19
CA ARG A 133 -11.24 -15.40 -7.40
C ARG A 133 -10.49 -14.85 -8.59
N ARG A 134 -10.44 -15.61 -9.69
CA ARG A 134 -9.89 -15.11 -10.95
C ARG A 134 -10.59 -13.82 -11.40
N LEU A 135 -9.79 -12.81 -11.71
CA LEU A 135 -10.27 -11.54 -12.21
C LEU A 135 -10.74 -11.71 -13.66
N ARG A 136 -11.97 -11.27 -13.95
CA ARG A 136 -12.53 -11.22 -15.29
C ARG A 136 -12.69 -9.77 -15.70
N LEU A 137 -12.10 -9.39 -16.82
CA LEU A 137 -12.21 -8.06 -17.42
C LEU A 137 -12.62 -8.21 -18.87
N ASP A 138 -13.41 -7.25 -19.36
CA ASP A 138 -13.73 -7.15 -20.78
C ASP A 138 -12.67 -6.33 -21.51
N GLY A 139 -12.37 -6.73 -22.74
CA GLY A 139 -11.50 -6.04 -23.67
C GLY A 139 -12.20 -4.83 -24.28
N GLU A 140 -11.46 -4.02 -25.03
CA GLU A 140 -12.02 -2.88 -25.77
C GLU A 140 -13.05 -3.32 -26.82
N ASP A 141 -12.97 -4.58 -27.26
CA ASP A 141 -13.89 -5.25 -28.18
C ASP A 141 -15.06 -5.97 -27.47
N GLY A 142 -15.16 -5.84 -26.14
CA GLY A 142 -16.17 -6.50 -25.32
C GLY A 142 -15.94 -8.00 -25.11
N GLN A 143 -14.78 -8.54 -25.52
CA GLN A 143 -14.45 -9.96 -25.29
C GLN A 143 -13.68 -10.14 -23.98
N PRO A 144 -13.87 -11.27 -23.26
CA PRO A 144 -13.13 -11.53 -22.04
C PRO A 144 -11.61 -11.57 -22.27
N VAL A 145 -10.89 -10.78 -21.48
CA VAL A 145 -9.43 -10.73 -21.49
C VAL A 145 -8.86 -11.89 -20.69
N ASP A 146 -7.98 -12.68 -21.31
CA ASP A 146 -7.20 -13.69 -20.57
C ASP A 146 -6.04 -13.03 -19.82
N LEU A 147 -6.13 -13.06 -18.49
CA LEU A 147 -5.08 -12.60 -17.58
C LEU A 147 -4.28 -13.77 -16.96
N GLY A 148 -4.67 -15.02 -17.23
CA GLY A 148 -4.13 -16.21 -16.58
C GLY A 148 -4.53 -16.30 -15.10
N TYR A 149 -3.57 -16.58 -14.22
CA TYR A 149 -3.71 -16.68 -12.77
C TYR A 149 -3.66 -15.30 -12.09
N VAL A 150 -4.42 -14.34 -12.61
CA VAL A 150 -4.61 -13.02 -11.99
C VAL A 150 -5.96 -12.99 -11.28
N GLY A 151 -5.97 -12.45 -10.07
CA GLY A 151 -7.14 -12.47 -9.19
C GLY A 151 -7.55 -11.10 -8.64
N GLU A 152 -8.71 -11.11 -8.00
CA GLU A 152 -9.19 -10.05 -7.12
C GLU A 152 -9.46 -10.63 -5.73
N VAL A 153 -9.24 -9.83 -4.69
CA VAL A 153 -9.53 -10.22 -3.30
C VAL A 153 -11.01 -10.03 -3.02
N THR A 154 -11.68 -11.10 -2.63
CA THR A 154 -13.10 -11.12 -2.25
C THR A 154 -13.27 -11.18 -0.74
N ARG A 155 -12.31 -11.77 -0.03
CA ARG A 155 -12.34 -11.95 1.42
C ARG A 155 -10.96 -11.78 2.05
N VAL A 156 -10.93 -11.11 3.20
CA VAL A 156 -9.73 -10.97 4.03
C VAL A 156 -10.00 -11.62 5.39
N ASP A 157 -9.11 -12.51 5.83
CA ASP A 157 -9.17 -13.10 7.16
C ASP A 157 -8.65 -12.09 8.19
N CYS A 158 -9.55 -11.30 8.77
CA CYS A 158 -9.18 -10.19 9.64
C CYS A 158 -8.67 -10.59 11.02
N GLU A 159 -9.11 -11.74 11.56
CA GLU A 159 -8.76 -12.18 12.91
C GLU A 159 -7.23 -12.27 13.16
N PRO A 160 -6.44 -12.98 12.33
CA PRO A 160 -4.98 -13.02 12.51
C PRO A 160 -4.34 -11.63 12.39
N LEU A 161 -4.86 -10.78 11.50
CA LEU A 161 -4.35 -9.41 11.35
C LEU A 161 -4.61 -8.56 12.60
N ARG A 162 -5.82 -8.65 13.17
CA ARG A 162 -6.18 -7.94 14.40
C ARG A 162 -5.34 -8.41 15.57
N ALA A 163 -5.15 -9.72 15.72
CA ALA A 163 -4.33 -10.29 16.80
C ALA A 163 -2.88 -9.81 16.75
N LEU A 164 -2.25 -9.81 15.58
CA LEU A 164 -0.90 -9.28 15.40
C LEU A 164 -0.83 -7.79 15.71
N CYS A 165 -1.75 -7.00 15.16
CA CYS A 165 -1.82 -5.56 15.43
C CYS A 165 -2.05 -5.23 16.91
N GLU A 166 -2.84 -6.04 17.64
CA GLU A 166 -3.05 -5.89 19.08
C GLU A 166 -1.80 -6.25 19.89
N GLY A 167 -1.02 -7.22 19.43
CA GLY A 167 0.27 -7.60 20.01
C GLY A 167 1.44 -6.68 19.67
N GLY A 168 1.23 -5.57 18.93
CA GLY A 168 2.31 -4.69 18.48
C GLY A 168 3.19 -5.29 17.39
N ILE A 169 2.70 -6.32 16.68
CA ILE A 169 3.44 -6.99 15.61
C ILE A 169 2.93 -6.48 14.27
N VAL A 170 3.82 -5.97 13.42
CA VAL A 170 3.52 -5.47 12.08
C VAL A 170 3.26 -6.64 11.12
N PRO A 171 2.02 -6.84 10.62
CA PRO A 171 1.77 -7.84 9.60
C PRO A 171 2.36 -7.38 8.27
N VAL A 172 3.11 -8.25 7.59
CA VAL A 172 3.68 -7.98 6.26
C VAL A 172 3.06 -8.93 5.25
N ILE A 173 2.30 -8.40 4.29
CA ILE A 173 1.40 -9.17 3.44
C ILE A 173 1.78 -9.00 1.95
N PRO A 174 2.07 -10.08 1.20
CA PRO A 174 2.30 -10.02 -0.23
C PRO A 174 0.98 -9.85 -0.99
N SER A 175 1.03 -9.20 -2.15
CA SER A 175 -0.15 -9.04 -3.02
C SER A 175 -0.48 -10.31 -3.82
N MET A 176 -0.83 -11.40 -3.13
CA MET A 176 -1.34 -12.64 -3.70
C MET A 176 -2.45 -13.21 -2.83
N CYS A 177 -3.37 -13.99 -3.41
CA CYS A 177 -4.45 -14.64 -2.66
C CYS A 177 -4.62 -16.11 -3.06
N LEU A 178 -5.34 -16.85 -2.23
CA LEU A 178 -5.86 -18.17 -2.59
C LEU A 178 -7.20 -18.03 -3.31
N ASP A 179 -7.35 -18.74 -4.41
CA ASP A 179 -8.60 -18.88 -5.13
C ASP A 179 -9.59 -19.69 -4.31
N GLU A 180 -10.76 -19.11 -4.03
CA GLU A 180 -11.79 -19.70 -3.17
C GLU A 180 -12.39 -20.99 -3.76
N GLU A 181 -12.37 -21.15 -5.08
CA GLU A 181 -12.93 -22.31 -5.77
C GLU A 181 -11.91 -23.45 -5.92
N SER A 182 -10.73 -23.16 -6.48
CA SER A 182 -9.72 -24.19 -6.77
C SER A 182 -8.71 -24.42 -5.65
N GLY A 183 -8.57 -23.51 -4.70
CA GLY A 183 -7.47 -23.48 -3.74
C GLY A 183 -6.11 -23.11 -4.37
N GLY A 184 -6.07 -22.80 -5.67
CA GLY A 184 -4.89 -22.33 -6.37
C GLY A 184 -4.45 -20.92 -5.93
N LYS A 185 -3.29 -20.47 -6.39
CA LYS A 185 -2.76 -19.14 -6.06
C LYS A 185 -3.04 -18.17 -7.19
N LEU A 186 -3.32 -16.92 -6.84
CA LEU A 186 -3.56 -15.85 -7.79
C LEU A 186 -2.65 -14.66 -7.50
N ASN A 187 -2.10 -14.08 -8.57
CA ASN A 187 -1.39 -12.82 -8.54
C ASN A 187 -2.41 -11.67 -8.44
N VAL A 188 -2.23 -10.76 -7.47
CA VAL A 188 -3.16 -9.65 -7.21
C VAL A 188 -2.42 -8.33 -7.33
N ASN A 189 -3.10 -7.30 -7.84
CA ASN A 189 -2.56 -5.95 -7.79
C ASN A 189 -2.41 -5.48 -6.33
N ALA A 190 -1.24 -4.93 -5.98
CA ALA A 190 -0.93 -4.53 -4.60
C ALA A 190 -1.83 -3.39 -4.08
N ASP A 191 -2.29 -2.47 -4.94
CA ASP A 191 -3.21 -1.41 -4.53
C ASP A 191 -4.61 -1.97 -4.22
N THR A 192 -5.08 -2.94 -5.01
CA THR A 192 -6.38 -3.59 -4.76
C THR A 192 -6.33 -4.49 -3.52
N ALA A 193 -5.20 -5.19 -3.29
CA ALA A 193 -4.99 -5.97 -2.08
C ALA A 193 -4.98 -5.08 -0.83
N ALA A 194 -4.22 -3.97 -0.85
CA ALA A 194 -4.16 -3.03 0.26
C ALA A 194 -5.52 -2.38 0.54
N THR A 195 -6.25 -2.03 -0.52
CA THR A 195 -7.62 -1.53 -0.43
C THR A 195 -8.54 -2.56 0.24
N ALA A 196 -8.51 -3.82 -0.18
CA ALA A 196 -9.34 -4.87 0.40
C ALA A 196 -9.05 -5.06 1.89
N ILE A 197 -7.77 -5.08 2.28
CA ILE A 197 -7.35 -5.19 3.68
C ILE A 197 -7.83 -3.97 4.49
N ALA A 198 -7.65 -2.75 3.97
CA ALA A 198 -8.07 -1.53 4.65
C ALA A 198 -9.58 -1.48 4.87
N LYS A 199 -10.37 -1.88 3.86
CA LYS A 199 -11.82 -2.01 3.94
C LYS A 199 -12.23 -3.04 5.01
N ALA A 200 -11.65 -4.24 4.95
CA ALA A 200 -12.00 -5.34 5.85
C ALA A 200 -11.61 -5.07 7.32
N LEU A 201 -10.51 -4.33 7.55
CA LEU A 201 -10.09 -3.92 8.89
C LEU A 201 -10.77 -2.64 9.39
N GLN A 202 -11.51 -1.93 8.51
CA GLN A 202 -12.02 -0.58 8.77
C GLN A 202 -10.91 0.37 9.23
N ALA A 203 -9.82 0.40 8.45
CA ALA A 203 -8.61 1.12 8.82
C ALA A 203 -8.88 2.63 9.00
N GLU A 204 -8.18 3.24 9.95
CA GLU A 204 -8.20 4.69 10.13
C GLU A 204 -7.53 5.38 8.94
N LYS A 205 -6.46 4.77 8.41
CA LYS A 205 -5.72 5.27 7.26
C LYS A 205 -5.37 4.16 6.28
N LEU A 206 -5.46 4.47 5.00
CA LEU A 206 -4.80 3.72 3.92
C LEU A 206 -3.79 4.65 3.25
N VAL A 207 -2.51 4.27 3.26
CA VAL A 207 -1.42 5.06 2.67
C VAL A 207 -0.89 4.34 1.44
N PHE A 208 -0.97 5.00 0.28
CA PHE A 208 -0.32 4.56 -0.94
C PHE A 208 1.02 5.28 -1.09
N LEU A 209 2.11 4.53 -0.94
CA LEU A 209 3.43 5.01 -1.29
C LEU A 209 3.62 4.87 -2.80
N SER A 210 3.82 5.99 -3.48
CA SER A 210 4.04 6.05 -4.93
C SER A 210 5.34 6.77 -5.25
N ASP A 211 5.66 6.80 -6.54
CA ASP A 211 6.61 7.69 -7.20
C ASP A 211 6.06 9.11 -7.48
N VAL A 212 4.77 9.32 -7.31
CA VAL A 212 4.10 10.63 -7.36
C VAL A 212 3.79 11.12 -5.94
N ASN A 213 3.91 12.43 -5.73
CA ASN A 213 3.72 13.06 -4.42
C ASN A 213 2.26 13.37 -4.07
N GLY A 214 1.28 13.00 -4.91
CA GLY A 214 -0.14 13.23 -4.64
C GLY A 214 -0.93 13.70 -5.86
N VAL A 215 -2.07 14.33 -5.61
CA VAL A 215 -2.95 14.94 -6.62
C VAL A 215 -2.55 16.40 -6.82
N ARG A 216 -2.31 16.79 -8.07
CA ARG A 216 -1.93 18.15 -8.46
C ARG A 216 -3.06 18.80 -9.27
N ARG A 217 -3.28 20.10 -9.09
CA ARG A 217 -4.20 20.88 -9.96
C ARG A 217 -3.65 21.06 -11.37
N ASN A 218 -2.32 21.06 -11.50
CA ASN A 218 -1.62 21.09 -12.77
C ASN A 218 -0.49 20.06 -12.74
N LYS A 219 -0.56 19.07 -13.62
CA LYS A 219 0.43 17.98 -13.71
C LYS A 219 1.86 18.49 -13.85
N GLU A 220 2.04 19.51 -14.69
CA GLU A 220 3.34 20.09 -15.06
C GLU A 220 3.90 21.02 -13.98
N ASP A 221 3.10 21.36 -12.95
CA ASP A 221 3.51 22.21 -11.85
C ASP A 221 3.54 21.42 -10.52
N PRO A 222 4.73 20.99 -10.06
CA PRO A 222 4.88 20.32 -8.77
C PRO A 222 4.40 21.12 -7.56
N SER A 223 4.36 22.45 -7.65
CA SER A 223 3.88 23.31 -6.56
C SER A 223 2.36 23.34 -6.43
N SER A 224 1.64 22.85 -7.45
CA SER A 224 0.18 22.78 -7.47
C SER A 224 -0.41 21.56 -6.72
N LEU A 225 0.38 20.95 -5.84
CA LEU A 225 -0.05 19.83 -4.99
C LEU A 225 -1.23 20.23 -4.10
N ILE A 226 -2.28 19.41 -4.12
CA ILE A 226 -3.43 19.56 -3.24
C ILE A 226 -3.17 18.73 -1.99
N GLN A 227 -3.04 19.38 -0.84
CA GLN A 227 -2.66 18.68 0.40
C GLN A 227 -3.82 17.91 1.02
N SER A 228 -5.05 18.42 0.86
CA SER A 228 -6.27 17.78 1.38
C SER A 228 -7.40 17.93 0.37
N LEU A 229 -8.15 16.86 0.18
CA LEU A 229 -9.33 16.78 -0.67
C LEU A 229 -10.47 16.12 0.08
N THR A 230 -11.60 16.80 0.16
CA THR A 230 -12.87 16.14 0.48
C THR A 230 -13.36 15.32 -0.72
N ALA A 231 -14.22 14.33 -0.46
CA ALA A 231 -14.82 13.52 -1.52
C ALA A 231 -15.63 14.38 -2.50
N ARG A 232 -16.21 15.50 -2.03
CA ARG A 232 -16.90 16.47 -2.88
C ARG A 232 -15.92 17.19 -3.81
N GLU A 233 -14.85 17.78 -3.27
CA GLU A 233 -13.85 18.50 -4.05
C GLU A 233 -13.15 17.58 -5.06
N ALA A 234 -12.84 16.34 -4.68
CA ALA A 234 -12.26 15.36 -5.59
C ALA A 234 -13.19 15.10 -6.80
N ARG A 235 -14.50 14.94 -6.58
CA ARG A 235 -15.47 14.77 -7.68
C ARG A 235 -15.59 16.01 -8.57
N GLU A 236 -15.57 17.20 -7.98
CA GLU A 236 -15.59 18.47 -8.73
C GLU A 236 -14.34 18.63 -9.61
N LEU A 237 -13.16 18.30 -9.08
CA LEU A 237 -11.91 18.38 -9.83
C LEU A 237 -11.84 17.35 -10.97
N MET A 238 -12.39 16.15 -10.78
CA MET A 238 -12.52 15.17 -11.86
C MET A 238 -13.49 15.67 -12.94
N ALA A 239 -14.65 16.22 -12.56
CA ALA A 239 -15.65 16.70 -13.52
C ALA A 239 -15.18 17.92 -14.33
N THR A 240 -14.34 18.77 -13.76
CA THR A 240 -13.79 19.96 -14.43
C THR A 240 -12.55 19.67 -15.27
N GLY A 241 -12.01 18.44 -15.22
CA GLY A 241 -10.78 18.07 -15.92
C GLY A 241 -9.50 18.65 -15.29
N ALA A 242 -9.58 19.15 -14.04
CA ALA A 242 -8.45 19.70 -13.31
C ALA A 242 -7.50 18.63 -12.75
N ILE A 243 -7.92 17.36 -12.77
CA ILE A 243 -7.08 16.19 -12.46
C ILE A 243 -6.71 15.51 -13.76
N ASP A 244 -5.43 15.17 -13.91
CA ASP A 244 -4.92 14.40 -15.05
C ASP A 244 -5.71 13.10 -15.22
N SER A 245 -6.02 12.75 -16.47
CA SER A 245 -6.85 11.58 -16.79
C SER A 245 -6.26 10.27 -16.26
N GLY A 246 -4.94 10.15 -16.13
CA GLY A 246 -4.28 8.99 -15.54
C GLY A 246 -4.46 8.90 -14.02
N MET A 247 -4.79 10.00 -13.35
CA MET A 247 -5.00 10.06 -11.90
C MET A 247 -6.48 9.86 -11.52
N ILE A 248 -7.42 10.08 -12.45
CA ILE A 248 -8.85 9.89 -12.23
C ILE A 248 -9.18 8.47 -11.68
N PRO A 249 -8.69 7.36 -12.28
CA PRO A 249 -9.00 6.02 -11.76
C PRO A 249 -8.50 5.81 -10.33
N LYS A 250 -7.35 6.42 -9.98
CA LYS A 250 -6.77 6.31 -8.63
C LYS A 250 -7.60 7.08 -7.62
N VAL A 251 -8.03 8.30 -7.95
CA VAL A 251 -8.90 9.11 -7.09
C VAL A 251 -10.27 8.45 -6.93
N GLN A 252 -10.87 7.95 -8.01
CA GLN A 252 -12.14 7.23 -7.97
C GLN A 252 -12.07 6.01 -7.03
N ALA A 253 -11.02 5.19 -7.16
CA ALA A 253 -10.80 4.06 -6.26
C ALA A 253 -10.62 4.49 -4.79
N CYS A 254 -10.01 5.65 -4.54
CA CYS A 254 -9.91 6.22 -3.19
C CYS A 254 -11.31 6.59 -2.67
N LEU A 255 -12.16 7.23 -3.47
CA LEU A 255 -13.52 7.59 -3.06
C LEU A 255 -14.37 6.36 -2.69
N GLU A 256 -14.34 5.32 -3.51
CA GLU A 256 -15.02 4.05 -3.23
C GLU A 256 -14.48 3.38 -1.94
N THR A 257 -13.19 3.55 -1.67
CA THR A 257 -12.55 3.04 -0.46
C THR A 257 -12.96 3.80 0.78
N LEU A 258 -13.08 5.12 0.67
CA LEU A 258 -13.65 5.95 1.73
C LEU A 258 -15.08 5.54 2.01
N GLU A 259 -15.93 5.38 1.00
CA GLU A 259 -17.34 4.97 1.16
C GLU A 259 -17.48 3.62 1.89
N ALA A 260 -16.56 2.68 1.66
CA ALA A 260 -16.51 1.38 2.30
C ALA A 260 -16.06 1.37 3.77
N GLY A 261 -15.69 2.52 4.35
CA GLY A 261 -15.46 2.66 5.80
C GLY A 261 -14.06 3.08 6.22
N VAL A 262 -13.10 3.15 5.28
CA VAL A 262 -11.77 3.72 5.55
C VAL A 262 -11.92 5.20 5.83
N ARG A 263 -11.29 5.72 6.90
CA ARG A 263 -11.53 7.10 7.35
C ARG A 263 -10.76 8.12 6.51
N LYS A 264 -9.50 7.82 6.19
CA LYS A 264 -8.59 8.70 5.45
C LYS A 264 -7.75 7.90 4.48
N ILE A 265 -7.48 8.46 3.31
CA ILE A 265 -6.57 7.88 2.33
C ILE A 265 -5.47 8.87 2.01
N HIS A 266 -4.24 8.41 1.96
CA HIS A 266 -3.07 9.24 1.69
C HIS A 266 -2.35 8.75 0.44
N ILE A 267 -1.94 9.68 -0.42
CA ILE A 267 -1.07 9.41 -1.56
C ILE A 267 0.19 10.24 -1.35
N ILE A 268 1.32 9.57 -1.11
CA ILE A 268 2.58 10.23 -0.78
C ILE A 268 3.75 9.67 -1.59
N ASP A 269 4.78 10.48 -1.81
CA ASP A 269 6.04 10.04 -2.41
C ASP A 269 6.88 9.33 -1.36
N GLY A 270 7.00 8.01 -1.49
CA GLY A 270 7.72 7.20 -0.50
C GLY A 270 9.24 7.33 -0.55
N ARG A 271 9.80 8.06 -1.55
CA ARG A 271 11.25 8.34 -1.63
C ARG A 271 11.66 9.50 -0.73
N LEU A 272 10.70 10.35 -0.37
CA LEU A 272 10.94 11.42 0.60
C LEU A 272 11.24 10.78 1.95
N ARG A 273 12.40 11.12 2.51
CA ARG A 273 12.84 10.65 3.82
C ARG A 273 11.81 11.06 4.88
N HIS A 274 11.41 10.09 5.70
CA HIS A 274 10.41 10.26 6.75
C HIS A 274 9.00 10.64 6.24
N SER A 275 8.67 10.30 4.98
CA SER A 275 7.38 10.66 4.35
C SER A 275 6.17 10.19 5.15
N LEU A 276 6.20 8.99 5.73
CA LEU A 276 5.10 8.49 6.57
C LEU A 276 4.92 9.34 7.83
N LEU A 277 6.01 9.66 8.51
CA LEU A 277 5.94 10.46 9.74
C LEU A 277 5.48 11.88 9.46
N LEU A 278 6.00 12.48 8.38
CA LEU A 278 5.61 13.82 7.95
C LEU A 278 4.13 13.87 7.54
N GLU A 279 3.60 12.81 6.94
CA GLU A 279 2.18 12.75 6.56
C GLU A 279 1.25 12.49 7.75
N VAL A 280 1.66 11.62 8.69
CA VAL A 280 0.78 11.17 9.78
C VAL A 280 0.85 12.08 11.00
N TYR A 281 2.03 12.62 11.33
CA TYR A 281 2.29 13.35 12.58
C TYR A 281 2.51 14.86 12.38
N THR A 282 2.04 15.44 11.26
CA THR A 282 2.07 16.89 11.04
C THR A 282 0.74 17.41 10.50
N SER A 283 0.47 18.69 10.69
CA SER A 283 -0.76 19.34 10.19
C SER A 283 -0.73 19.59 8.68
N LYS A 284 0.46 19.74 8.10
CA LYS A 284 0.63 20.14 6.70
C LYS A 284 0.69 18.94 5.75
N GLY A 285 1.19 17.80 6.21
CA GLY A 285 1.45 16.64 5.38
C GLY A 285 2.51 16.90 4.29
N VAL A 286 2.82 15.87 3.52
CA VAL A 286 3.78 15.89 2.41
C VAL A 286 3.20 15.37 1.10
N GLY A 287 1.99 14.82 1.12
CA GLY A 287 1.25 14.46 -0.09
C GLY A 287 -0.19 14.94 -0.07
N THR A 288 -1.08 14.10 -0.58
CA THR A 288 -2.52 14.38 -0.62
C THR A 288 -3.26 13.45 0.31
N GLU A 289 -3.94 14.03 1.30
CA GLU A 289 -4.97 13.38 2.09
C GLU A 289 -6.33 13.48 1.36
N ILE A 290 -7.08 12.40 1.31
CA ILE A 290 -8.46 12.35 0.81
C ILE A 290 -9.36 11.87 1.96
N VAL A 291 -10.40 12.66 2.25
CA VAL A 291 -11.37 12.42 3.32
C VAL A 291 -12.80 12.49 2.79
N ARG A 292 -13.77 12.00 3.57
CA ARG A 292 -15.19 12.07 3.17
C ARG A 292 -15.71 13.51 3.18
N GLU A 293 -15.46 14.23 4.28
CA GLU A 293 -15.90 15.59 4.59
C GLU A 293 -14.77 16.37 5.27
#